data_AF-A0A194VMH3-F1
#
_entry.id   AF-A0A194VMH3-F1
#
_cell.length_a   1.000
_cell.length_b   1.000
_cell.length_c   1.000
_cell.angle_alpha   90.00
_cell.angle_beta   90.00
_cell.angle_gamma   90.00
#
_symmetry.space_group_name_H-M   'P 1'
#
loop_
_entity.id
_entity.type
_entity.pdbx_description
1 polymer ?
#
loop_
_entity_poly.entity_id
_entity_poly.type
_entity_poly.pdbx_seq_one_letter_code
_entity_poly.pdbx_strand_id
1 'polypeptide(L)'
;MHELARDDILRFSEDQLARHPRWIMEIRLVDANLLVKDIADRARGVFLWVFLVIKLLREGLTNNDTLSDFRNMLDSIPPDLEQFFKHILDGVSPVYHKKMAGFLQITLAAPRPLHVSIYHFHEMEYDDTDFALEE
;
A
#
# COMPACT_ATOMS: atom_id res chain seq x y z
N MET A 1 -14.80 -21.16 -0.21
CA MET A 1 -14.72 -19.68 -0.10
C MET A 1 -13.27 -19.20 0.06
N HIS A 2 -12.44 -19.78 0.95
CA HIS A 2 -11.03 -19.39 1.08
C HIS A 2 -10.13 -19.79 -0.12
N GLU A 3 -10.35 -20.94 -0.76
CA GLU A 3 -9.56 -21.35 -1.94
C GLU A 3 -9.81 -20.47 -3.17
N LEU A 4 -11.06 -20.02 -3.37
CA LEU A 4 -11.42 -19.12 -4.48
C LEU A 4 -10.69 -17.78 -4.37
N ALA A 5 -10.65 -17.20 -3.17
CA ALA A 5 -9.91 -15.96 -2.92
C ALA A 5 -8.41 -16.13 -3.19
N ARG A 6 -7.84 -17.30 -2.88
CA ARG A 6 -6.41 -17.59 -3.11
C ARG A 6 -6.10 -17.69 -4.60
N ASP A 7 -6.90 -18.43 -5.36
CA ASP A 7 -6.70 -18.58 -6.81
C ASP A 7 -6.89 -17.26 -7.57
N ASP A 8 -7.84 -16.43 -7.12
CA ASP A 8 -8.05 -15.09 -7.66
C ASP A 8 -6.83 -14.19 -7.37
N ILE A 9 -6.26 -14.27 -6.16
CA ILE A 9 -5.05 -13.54 -5.79
C ILE A 9 -3.83 -14.00 -6.59
N LEU A 10 -3.67 -15.31 -6.82
CA LEU A 10 -2.60 -15.85 -7.65
C LEU A 10 -2.68 -15.27 -9.06
N ARG A 11 -3.85 -15.40 -9.72
CA ARG A 11 -4.06 -14.90 -11.08
C ARG A 11 -3.87 -13.40 -11.18
N PHE A 12 -4.38 -12.65 -10.21
CA PHE A 12 -4.20 -11.21 -10.15
C PHE A 12 -2.72 -10.83 -10.02
N SER A 13 -1.99 -11.48 -9.12
CA SER A 13 -0.57 -11.20 -8.88
C SER A 13 0.29 -11.51 -10.12
N GLU A 14 0.03 -12.64 -10.78
CA GLU A 14 0.69 -13.02 -12.03
C GLU A 14 0.45 -12.00 -13.13
N ASP A 15 -0.81 -11.64 -13.39
CA ASP A 15 -1.17 -10.67 -14.43
C ASP A 15 -0.55 -9.29 -14.17
N GLN A 16 -0.60 -8.79 -12.92
CA GLN A 16 -0.06 -7.47 -12.60
C GLN A 16 1.46 -7.39 -12.71
N LEU A 17 2.18 -8.42 -12.26
CA LEU A 17 3.64 -8.45 -12.33
C LEU A 17 4.13 -8.72 -13.76
N ALA A 18 3.46 -9.61 -14.51
CA ALA A 18 3.80 -9.90 -15.90
C ALA A 18 3.68 -8.67 -16.82
N ARG A 19 2.82 -7.69 -16.48
CA ARG A 19 2.73 -6.43 -17.22
C ARG A 19 3.97 -5.53 -17.06
N HIS A 20 4.85 -5.81 -16.10
CA HIS A 20 6.08 -5.05 -15.91
C HIS A 20 7.20 -5.64 -16.79
N PRO A 21 7.83 -4.87 -17.70
CA PRO A 21 8.81 -5.41 -18.65
C PRO A 21 9.96 -6.18 -17.99
N ARG A 22 10.49 -5.66 -16.87
CA ARG A 22 11.58 -6.33 -16.13
C ARG A 22 11.19 -7.63 -15.46
N TRP A 23 9.92 -7.82 -15.12
CA TRP A 23 9.47 -9.07 -14.53
C TRP A 23 9.71 -10.24 -15.49
N ILE A 24 9.41 -10.03 -16.78
CA ILE A 24 9.60 -11.04 -17.82
C ILE A 24 11.08 -11.23 -18.17
N MET A 25 11.86 -10.14 -18.19
CA MET A 25 13.24 -10.16 -18.67
C MET A 25 14.26 -10.61 -17.61
N GLU A 26 14.05 -10.24 -16.34
CA GLU A 26 15.07 -10.34 -15.30
C GLU A 26 14.74 -11.40 -14.23
N ILE A 27 13.47 -11.78 -14.08
CA ILE A 27 13.05 -12.79 -13.09
C ILE A 27 12.85 -14.15 -13.77
N ARG A 28 13.49 -15.20 -13.22
CA ARG A 28 13.30 -16.57 -13.68
C ARG A 28 11.88 -17.03 -13.36
N LEU A 29 11.26 -17.78 -14.28
CA LEU A 29 9.88 -18.29 -14.11
C LEU A 29 9.66 -19.04 -12.78
N VAL A 30 10.64 -19.83 -12.34
CA VAL A 30 10.56 -20.56 -11.06
C VAL A 30 10.50 -19.59 -9.88
N ASP A 31 11.34 -18.56 -9.87
CA ASP A 31 11.39 -17.56 -8.81
C ASP A 31 10.14 -16.68 -8.79
N ALA A 32 9.65 -16.30 -9.98
CA ALA A 32 8.38 -15.58 -10.16
C ALA A 32 7.20 -16.37 -9.55
N ASN A 33 7.09 -17.66 -9.88
CA ASN A 33 6.02 -18.52 -9.38
C ASN A 33 6.09 -18.71 -7.86
N LEU A 34 7.31 -18.80 -7.29
CA LEU A 34 7.49 -18.89 -5.84
C LEU A 34 7.06 -17.58 -5.15
N LEU A 35 7.44 -16.43 -5.70
CA LEU A 35 7.08 -15.13 -5.15
C LEU A 35 5.56 -14.92 -5.16
N VAL A 36 4.92 -15.20 -6.29
CA VAL A 36 3.46 -15.10 -6.43
C VAL A 36 2.73 -16.01 -5.44
N LYS A 37 3.21 -17.24 -5.24
CA LYS A 37 2.64 -18.16 -4.24
C LYS A 37 2.79 -17.61 -2.82
N ASP A 38 3.97 -17.08 -2.49
CA ASP A 38 4.22 -16.50 -1.18
C ASP A 38 3.28 -15.31 -0.91
N ILE A 39 3.06 -14.45 -1.90
CA ILE A 39 2.07 -13.36 -1.83
C ILE A 39 0.67 -13.90 -1.54
N ALA A 40 0.22 -14.92 -2.29
CA ALA A 40 -1.11 -15.49 -2.13
C ALA A 40 -1.32 -16.17 -0.76
N ASP A 41 -0.29 -16.85 -0.26
CA ASP A 41 -0.35 -17.54 1.03
C ASP A 41 -0.32 -16.54 2.20
N ARG A 42 0.48 -15.48 2.11
CA ARG A 42 0.56 -14.42 3.14
C ARG A 42 -0.67 -13.52 3.18
N ALA A 43 -1.32 -13.31 2.04
CA ALA A 43 -2.49 -12.45 1.95
C ALA A 43 -3.67 -12.93 2.80
N ARG A 44 -3.77 -14.23 3.10
CA ARG A 44 -4.88 -14.84 3.86
C ARG A 44 -6.27 -14.40 3.36
N GLY A 45 -6.41 -14.17 2.06
CA GLY A 45 -7.64 -13.72 1.41
C GLY A 45 -7.89 -12.20 1.42
N VAL A 46 -6.98 -11.39 1.95
CA VAL A 46 -7.09 -9.92 1.99
C VAL A 46 -6.54 -9.30 0.71
N PHE A 47 -7.43 -8.97 -0.23
CA PHE A 47 -7.04 -8.44 -1.55
C PHE A 47 -6.32 -7.08 -1.49
N LEU A 48 -6.62 -6.26 -0.48
CA LEU A 48 -5.94 -4.96 -0.28
C LEU A 48 -4.45 -5.15 0.02
N TRP A 49 -4.10 -6.15 0.82
CA TRP A 49 -2.71 -6.48 1.13
C TRP A 49 -1.94 -6.84 -0.14
N VAL A 50 -2.55 -7.70 -0.98
CA VAL A 50 -2.00 -8.10 -2.28
C VAL A 50 -1.79 -6.90 -3.18
N PHE A 51 -2.80 -6.04 -3.31
CA PHE A 51 -2.71 -4.84 -4.14
C PHE A 51 -1.52 -3.97 -3.76
N LEU A 52 -1.28 -3.78 -2.45
CA LEU A 52 -0.19 -2.94 -1.95
C LEU A 52 1.17 -3.60 -2.12
N VAL A 53 1.28 -4.91 -1.85
CA VAL A 53 2.49 -5.69 -2.12
C VAL A 53 2.87 -5.66 -3.59
N ILE A 54 1.91 -5.85 -4.49
CA ILE A 54 2.13 -5.78 -5.93
C ILE A 54 2.59 -4.39 -6.35
N LYS A 55 2.02 -3.32 -5.75
CA LYS A 55 2.47 -1.95 -6.01
C LYS A 55 3.93 -1.75 -5.60
N LEU A 56 4.31 -2.18 -4.40
CA LEU A 56 5.69 -2.08 -3.90
C LEU A 56 6.67 -2.90 -4.74
N LEU A 57 6.32 -4.12 -5.14
CA LEU A 57 7.14 -4.94 -6.02
C LEU A 57 7.37 -4.27 -7.38
N ARG A 58 6.34 -3.64 -7.95
CA ARG A 58 6.47 -2.91 -9.23
C ARG A 58 7.35 -1.67 -9.10
N GLU A 59 7.27 -0.96 -7.98
CA GLU A 59 8.18 0.15 -7.67
C GLU A 59 9.63 -0.36 -7.54
N GLY A 60 9.86 -1.45 -6.81
CA GLY A 60 11.18 -2.05 -6.67
C GLY A 60 11.76 -2.58 -7.99
N LEU A 61 10.93 -3.18 -8.86
CA LEU A 61 11.34 -3.55 -10.23
C LEU A 61 11.81 -2.33 -11.03
N THR A 62 11.15 -1.18 -10.85
CA THR A 62 11.58 0.09 -11.48
C THR A 62 12.93 0.55 -10.89
N ASN A 63 13.11 0.39 -9.59
CA ASN A 63 14.33 0.75 -8.85
C ASN A 63 15.50 -0.25 -9.02
N ASN A 64 15.31 -1.32 -9.79
CA ASN A 64 16.32 -2.34 -10.05
C ASN A 64 16.64 -3.23 -8.82
N ASP A 65 15.66 -3.37 -7.92
CA ASP A 65 15.74 -4.23 -6.74
C ASP A 65 15.94 -5.70 -7.14
N THR A 66 16.70 -6.43 -6.31
CA THR A 66 16.95 -7.85 -6.52
C THR A 66 15.81 -8.71 -5.98
N LEU A 67 15.77 -9.98 -6.37
CA LEU A 67 14.83 -10.94 -5.79
C LEU A 67 14.99 -11.07 -4.26
N SER A 68 16.20 -10.85 -3.73
CA SER A 68 16.43 -10.87 -2.29
C SER A 68 15.76 -9.66 -1.61
N ASP A 69 15.79 -8.50 -2.24
CA ASP A 69 15.14 -7.29 -1.73
C ASP A 69 13.62 -7.46 -1.71
N PHE A 70 13.04 -8.08 -2.73
CA PHE A 70 11.62 -8.43 -2.75
C PHE A 70 11.23 -9.39 -1.62
N ARG A 71 12.06 -10.41 -1.34
CA ARG A 71 11.79 -11.33 -0.21
C ARG A 71 11.89 -10.62 1.13
N ASN A 72 12.94 -9.83 1.34
CA ASN A 72 13.12 -9.05 2.56
C ASN A 72 11.95 -8.07 2.78
N MET A 73 11.46 -7.45 1.70
CA MET A 73 10.28 -6.59 1.74
C MET A 73 9.00 -7.39 2.09
N LEU A 74 8.78 -8.55 1.49
CA LEU A 74 7.64 -9.40 1.85
C LEU A 74 7.68 -9.87 3.32
N ASP A 75 8.88 -10.07 3.86
CA ASP A 75 9.09 -10.45 5.26
C ASP A 75 8.90 -9.29 6.25
N SER A 76 9.13 -8.04 5.82
CA SER A 76 8.87 -6.87 6.65
C SER A 76 7.39 -6.47 6.70
N ILE A 77 6.61 -6.93 5.72
CA ILE A 77 5.19 -6.64 5.61
C ILE A 77 4.40 -7.63 6.47
N PRO A 78 3.70 -7.16 7.52
CA PRO A 78 2.88 -8.05 8.34
C PRO A 78 1.71 -8.61 7.52
N PRO A 79 1.38 -9.91 7.64
CA PRO A 79 0.29 -10.57 6.89
C PRO A 79 -1.11 -10.21 7.43
N ASP A 80 -1.17 -9.55 8.58
CA ASP A 80 -2.40 -9.09 9.20
C ASP A 80 -2.68 -7.63 8.80
N LEU A 81 -3.90 -7.35 8.34
CA LEU A 81 -4.26 -6.05 7.79
C LEU A 81 -4.17 -4.92 8.84
N GLU A 82 -4.52 -5.20 10.08
CA GLU A 82 -4.44 -4.24 11.18
C GLU A 82 -2.97 -3.90 11.48
N GLN A 83 -2.12 -4.93 11.60
CA GLN A 83 -0.68 -4.75 11.76
C GLN A 83 -0.05 -4.02 10.58
N PHE A 84 -0.57 -4.24 9.37
CA PHE A 84 -0.09 -3.57 8.16
C PHE A 84 -0.46 -2.08 8.14
N PHE A 85 -1.70 -1.73 8.48
CA PHE A 85 -2.06 -0.32 8.67
C PHE A 85 -1.24 0.32 9.78
N LYS A 86 -1.04 -0.38 10.89
CA LYS A 86 -0.16 0.09 11.96
C LYS A 86 1.25 0.35 11.46
N HIS A 87 1.84 -0.58 10.69
CA HIS A 87 3.16 -0.40 10.10
C HIS A 87 3.24 0.85 9.21
N ILE A 88 2.23 1.12 8.38
CA ILE A 88 2.17 2.34 7.56
C ILE A 88 2.12 3.59 8.44
N LEU A 89 1.25 3.61 9.45
CA LEU A 89 1.07 4.75 10.34
C LEU A 89 2.31 5.01 11.19
N ASP A 90 2.98 3.95 11.66
CA ASP A 90 4.22 4.01 12.43
C ASP A 90 5.42 4.47 11.56
N GLY A 91 5.36 4.25 10.24
CA GLY A 91 6.35 4.75 9.28
C GLY A 91 6.31 6.26 9.07
N VAL A 92 5.22 6.93 9.45
CA VAL A 92 5.11 8.39 9.39
C VAL A 92 5.84 9.02 10.56
N SER A 93 6.66 10.04 10.31
CA SER A 93 7.39 10.74 11.38
C SER A 93 6.43 11.28 12.44
N PRO A 94 6.74 11.14 13.76
CA PRO A 94 5.86 11.56 14.85
C PRO A 94 5.39 13.02 14.77
N VAL A 95 6.20 13.90 14.16
CA VAL A 95 5.84 15.33 13.97
C VAL A 95 4.59 15.51 13.10
N TYR A 96 4.30 14.56 12.20
CA TYR A 96 3.14 14.61 11.31
C TYR A 96 1.93 13.86 11.85
N HIS A 97 2.05 13.14 12.98
CA HIS A 97 0.95 12.31 13.50
C HIS A 97 -0.32 13.11 13.79
N LYS A 98 -0.19 14.35 14.30
CA LYS A 98 -1.33 15.22 14.56
C LYS A 98 -2.09 15.58 13.26
N LYS A 99 -1.35 15.98 12.20
CA LYS A 99 -1.93 16.32 10.90
C LYS A 99 -2.55 15.08 10.23
N MET A 100 -1.83 13.96 10.24
CA MET A 100 -2.32 12.67 9.74
C MET A 100 -3.63 12.24 10.41
N ALA A 101 -3.70 12.32 11.75
CA ALA A 101 -4.90 11.99 12.50
C ALA A 101 -6.08 12.91 12.12
N GLY A 102 -5.83 14.22 11.97
CA GLY A 102 -6.85 15.19 11.54
C GLY A 102 -7.42 14.85 10.16
N PHE A 103 -6.56 14.59 9.17
CA PHE A 103 -7.00 14.18 7.83
C PHE A 103 -7.82 12.89 7.83
N LEU A 104 -7.40 11.88 8.61
CA LEU A 104 -8.14 10.63 8.74
C LEU A 104 -9.50 10.84 9.42
N GLN A 105 -9.57 11.68 10.46
CA GLN A 105 -10.83 12.01 11.14
C GLN A 105 -11.82 12.72 10.21
N ILE A 106 -11.34 13.71 9.44
CA ILE A 106 -12.15 14.39 8.42
C ILE A 106 -12.69 13.38 7.40
N THR A 107 -11.83 12.49 6.91
CA THR A 107 -12.21 11.46 5.93
C THR A 107 -13.26 10.51 6.51
N LEU A 108 -13.09 10.06 7.75
CA LEU A 108 -14.00 9.14 8.44
C LEU A 108 -15.37 9.76 8.73
N ALA A 109 -15.42 11.05 9.04
CA ALA A 109 -16.67 11.77 9.30
C ALA A 109 -17.44 12.11 8.01
N ALA A 110 -16.77 12.06 6.85
CA ALA A 110 -17.38 12.44 5.58
C ALA A 110 -18.32 11.34 5.05
N PRO A 111 -19.57 11.68 4.68
CA PRO A 111 -20.49 10.69 4.10
C PRO A 111 -20.12 10.28 2.66
N ARG A 112 -19.18 10.99 2.02
CA ARG A 112 -18.69 10.76 0.66
C ARG A 112 -17.28 11.36 0.52
N PRO A 113 -16.48 10.93 -0.47
CA PRO A 113 -15.17 11.52 -0.72
C PRO A 113 -15.24 13.04 -0.85
N LEU A 114 -14.44 13.73 -0.04
CA LEU A 114 -14.35 15.18 -0.03
C LEU A 114 -13.42 15.69 -1.14
N HIS A 115 -13.65 16.92 -1.58
CA HIS A 115 -12.74 17.59 -2.49
C HIS A 115 -11.40 17.87 -1.78
N VAL A 116 -10.29 17.75 -2.51
CA VAL A 116 -8.92 17.91 -1.97
C VAL A 116 -8.71 19.24 -1.22
N SER A 117 -9.44 20.29 -1.62
CA SER A 117 -9.40 21.60 -0.98
C SER A 117 -9.76 21.58 0.51
N ILE A 118 -10.63 20.66 0.96
CA ILE A 118 -10.98 20.56 2.38
C ILE A 118 -9.77 20.19 3.24
N TYR A 119 -8.91 19.31 2.73
CA TYR A 119 -7.67 18.93 3.40
C TYR A 119 -6.65 20.07 3.35
N HIS A 120 -6.59 20.82 2.25
CA HIS A 120 -5.73 22.01 2.17
C HIS A 120 -6.13 23.07 3.20
N PHE A 121 -7.43 23.40 3.31
CA PHE A 121 -7.92 24.33 4.31
C PHE A 121 -7.67 23.86 5.74
N HIS A 122 -7.85 22.57 6.01
CA HIS A 122 -7.50 22.01 7.32
C HIS A 122 -6.00 22.10 7.60
N GLU A 123 -5.15 21.97 6.58
CA GLU A 123 -3.71 22.15 6.74
C GLU A 123 -3.36 23.59 7.12
N MET A 124 -4.00 24.58 6.47
CA MET A 124 -3.82 26.00 6.76
C MET A 124 -4.20 26.35 8.21
N GLU A 125 -5.27 25.73 8.75
CA GLU A 125 -5.72 25.94 10.13
C GLU A 125 -4.63 25.58 11.18
N TYR A 126 -3.69 24.70 10.86
CA TYR A 126 -2.57 24.40 11.76
C TYR A 126 -1.54 25.53 11.85
N ASP A 127 -1.44 26.37 10.81
CA ASP A 127 -0.47 27.46 10.71
C ASP A 127 -1.12 28.80 11.11
N ASP A 128 -2.39 29.00 10.75
CA ASP A 128 -3.19 30.17 11.09
C ASP A 128 -4.67 29.79 11.30
N THR A 129 -5.18 29.99 12.52
CA THR A 129 -6.59 29.70 12.85
C THR A 129 -7.55 30.74 12.29
N ASP A 130 -7.06 31.94 11.95
CA ASP A 130 -7.85 33.03 11.40
C ASP A 130 -7.69 33.15 9.88
N PHE A 131 -7.11 32.13 9.20
CA PHE A 131 -6.84 32.18 7.75
C PHE A 131 -8.10 32.49 6.91
N ALA A 132 -9.27 32.11 7.41
CA ALA A 132 -10.56 32.32 6.73
C ALA A 132 -11.14 33.73 6.96
N LEU A 133 -10.52 34.54 7.83
CA LEU A 133 -10.93 35.88 8.20
C LEU A 133 -10.07 36.97 7.56
N GLU A 134 -8.91 36.61 6.98
CA GLU A 134 -8.07 37.52 6.20
C GLU A 134 -8.60 37.62 4.74
N GLU A 135 -9.61 38.45 4.52
CA GLU A 135 -9.97 39.02 3.20
C GLU A 135 -9.84 40.55 3.17
#